data_AF-A0A0B5J4R5-F1
#
_entry.id   AF-A0A0B5J4R5-F1
#
_cell.length_a   1.000
_cell.length_b   1.000
_cell.length_c   1.000
_cell.angle_alpha   90.00
_cell.angle_beta   90.00
_cell.angle_gamma   90.00
#
_symmetry.space_group_name_H-M   'P 1'
#
loop_
_entity.id
_entity.type
_entity.pdbx_description
1 polymer ?
#
loop_
_entity_poly.entity_id
_entity_poly.type
_entity_poly.pdbx_seq_one_letter_code
_entity_poly.pdbx_strand_id
1 'polypeptide(L)'
;MAAMSIATSTCCSSSFPANLSRHIATYSRASRLPLHRPAWRRSLLAASPPASRLRFRPRTSLSASPAAAHDYEFTDTNGEVELRLDIGKLGIESSRDVFVDVDDMSLLIRAKSDGTLRTLMNVGTLFDRVKSSETIWFIDEDQLVVNLKKVEQELKWPDIDESWKSLTAGITQLLTGISVHIVGDSTDINEAVAKEIAEGIGYLPVCTSELLESATQKSVDTWAASEGVDSVAEAECVVLESLSSHVRTVVATLGGKQGAASRFDKWQYLHSGFTVWLSVSEAGDEASAKEEARRSVSTVSVAYAKADVVVKLGGWDPEYTRAVAQGCLVALKQLTLADKKLAGKKSLYIRLGCRGDWPNIEPPGWDPQSDAPPTNI
;
A
#
# COMPACT_ATOMS: atom_id res chain seq x y z
N MET A 1 -1.92 25.63 6.75
CA MET A 1 -2.38 24.41 7.43
C MET A 1 -3.32 23.70 6.48
N ALA A 2 -2.80 22.83 5.62
CA ALA A 2 -3.60 22.01 4.74
C ALA A 2 -4.03 20.77 5.53
N ALA A 3 -5.34 20.55 5.67
CA ALA A 3 -5.87 19.29 6.13
C ALA A 3 -5.60 18.25 5.03
N MET A 4 -4.85 17.20 5.38
CA MET A 4 -4.49 16.13 4.46
C MET A 4 -5.41 14.94 4.77
N SER A 5 -6.16 14.51 3.76
CA SER A 5 -7.19 13.49 3.89
C SER A 5 -6.88 12.31 2.96
N ILE A 6 -6.81 11.11 3.54
CA ILE A 6 -6.46 9.87 2.85
C ILE A 6 -7.75 9.10 2.59
N ALA A 7 -8.20 9.09 1.33
CA ALA A 7 -9.37 8.32 0.92
C ALA A 7 -8.96 6.94 0.38
N THR A 8 -9.38 5.88 1.07
CA THR A 8 -9.23 4.48 0.64
C THR A 8 -10.58 3.92 0.16
N SER A 9 -10.59 3.22 -0.97
CA SER A 9 -11.76 2.50 -1.49
C SER A 9 -11.33 1.12 -1.98
N THR A 10 -11.96 0.08 -1.44
CA THR A 10 -11.74 -1.33 -1.79
C THR A 10 -12.73 -1.74 -2.87
N CYS A 11 -12.25 -2.32 -3.97
CA CYS A 11 -13.10 -2.79 -5.06
C CYS A 11 -13.68 -4.17 -4.75
N CYS A 12 -14.96 -4.25 -4.34
CA CYS A 12 -15.69 -5.52 -4.31
C CYS A 12 -16.09 -5.91 -5.73
N SER A 13 -15.67 -7.10 -6.18
CA SER A 13 -16.01 -7.64 -7.50
C SER A 13 -17.51 -7.93 -7.59
N SER A 14 -18.23 -7.23 -8.48
CA SER A 14 -19.58 -7.60 -8.91
C SER A 14 -19.55 -8.09 -10.36
N SER A 15 -20.25 -9.20 -10.58
CA SER A 15 -20.33 -9.99 -11.80
C SER A 15 -20.76 -9.22 -13.05
N PHE A 16 -20.11 -9.52 -14.18
CA PHE A 16 -20.39 -8.98 -15.52
C PHE A 16 -21.64 -9.61 -16.16
N PRO A 17 -22.25 -8.89 -17.13
CA PRO A 17 -22.60 -9.52 -18.40
C PRO A 17 -21.96 -8.81 -19.60
N ALA A 18 -21.77 -9.61 -20.65
CA ALA A 18 -20.99 -9.34 -21.85
C ALA A 18 -21.71 -8.49 -22.92
N ASN A 19 -20.87 -7.99 -23.84
CA ASN A 19 -21.14 -7.51 -25.21
C ASN A 19 -21.86 -6.18 -25.43
N LEU A 20 -21.14 -5.20 -26.00
CA LEU A 20 -21.46 -4.69 -27.34
C LEU A 20 -20.27 -3.99 -28.02
N SER A 21 -20.25 -4.11 -29.35
CA SER A 21 -19.22 -3.73 -30.31
C SER A 21 -19.08 -2.23 -30.60
N ARG A 22 -17.84 -1.85 -30.94
CA ARG A 22 -17.33 -0.87 -31.93
C ARG A 22 -18.18 0.35 -32.30
N HIS A 23 -17.56 1.53 -32.26
CA HIS A 23 -17.47 2.44 -33.42
C HIS A 23 -16.30 3.45 -33.31
N ILE A 24 -15.73 3.73 -34.48
CA ILE A 24 -14.57 4.57 -34.81
C ILE A 24 -14.95 6.07 -34.78
N ALA A 25 -14.06 6.94 -34.30
CA ALA A 25 -13.93 8.30 -34.84
C ALA A 25 -12.54 8.90 -34.55
N THR A 26 -11.83 9.20 -35.63
CA THR A 26 -10.64 10.04 -35.76
C THR A 26 -10.92 11.50 -35.38
N TYR A 27 -9.98 12.21 -34.74
CA TYR A 27 -9.64 13.59 -35.11
C TYR A 27 -8.27 14.03 -34.56
N SER A 28 -7.52 14.66 -35.46
CA SER A 28 -6.18 15.19 -35.30
C SER A 28 -6.23 16.66 -34.85
N ARG A 29 -5.28 17.12 -34.02
CA ARG A 29 -4.44 18.29 -34.36
C ARG A 29 -3.29 18.51 -33.37
N ALA A 30 -2.12 18.69 -33.96
CA ALA A 30 -0.89 19.12 -33.34
C ALA A 30 -0.94 20.61 -32.95
N SER A 31 -0.12 20.98 -31.96
CA SER A 31 0.52 22.29 -31.87
C SER A 31 1.83 22.13 -31.10
N ARG A 32 2.87 22.81 -31.60
CA ARG A 32 4.29 22.51 -31.43
C ARG A 32 4.97 23.75 -30.83
N LEU A 33 6.07 23.52 -30.10
CA LEU A 33 7.23 24.40 -29.80
C LEU A 33 7.19 25.30 -28.54
N PRO A 34 8.35 25.73 -28.00
CA PRO A 34 9.68 25.10 -28.01
C PRO A 34 10.38 25.02 -26.62
N LEU A 35 11.38 24.15 -26.56
CA LEU A 35 12.37 23.99 -25.49
C LEU A 35 13.31 25.21 -25.36
N HIS A 36 13.70 25.50 -24.11
CA HIS A 36 15.02 26.04 -23.78
C HIS A 36 15.64 25.19 -22.66
N ARG A 37 16.80 24.58 -22.93
CA ARG A 37 17.73 24.04 -21.93
C ARG A 37 19.08 24.74 -22.10
N PRO A 38 19.83 25.00 -21.01
CA PRO A 38 21.28 25.05 -21.07
C PRO A 38 21.91 23.81 -20.42
N ALA A 39 23.00 23.39 -21.05
CA ALA A 39 23.80 22.22 -20.78
C ALA A 39 24.68 22.35 -19.53
N TRP A 40 24.91 21.24 -18.83
CA TRP A 40 26.08 21.08 -17.95
C TRP A 40 26.76 19.73 -18.17
N ARG A 41 28.09 19.82 -18.22
CA ARG A 41 29.06 18.80 -18.64
C ARG A 41 29.27 17.70 -17.59
N ARG A 42 29.54 16.48 -18.09
CA ARG A 42 30.11 15.34 -17.36
C ARG A 42 31.59 15.54 -17.00
N SER A 43 32.01 14.96 -15.89
CA SER A 43 33.32 14.32 -15.63
C SER A 43 33.10 13.36 -14.45
N LEU A 44 32.97 12.03 -14.62
CA LEU A 44 33.96 10.97 -14.84
C LEU A 44 35.00 10.74 -13.73
N LEU A 45 34.95 9.50 -13.21
CA LEU A 45 36.02 8.62 -12.67
C LEU A 45 36.34 8.64 -11.16
N ALA A 46 36.05 7.50 -10.50
CA ALA A 46 37.00 6.65 -9.75
C ALA A 46 36.21 5.50 -9.07
N ALA A 47 36.29 4.26 -9.53
CA ALA A 47 37.32 3.25 -9.23
C ALA A 47 37.19 2.61 -7.83
N SER A 48 36.53 1.45 -7.76
CA SER A 48 36.58 0.47 -6.66
C SER A 48 37.83 -0.40 -6.78
N PRO A 49 38.43 -0.91 -5.67
CA PRO A 49 38.23 -2.33 -5.29
C PRO A 49 38.49 -2.62 -3.77
N PRO A 50 38.65 -3.87 -3.29
CA PRO A 50 37.79 -5.05 -3.40
C PRO A 50 37.38 -5.64 -2.02
N ALA A 51 36.52 -6.66 -2.09
CA ALA A 51 35.92 -7.43 -1.00
C ALA A 51 36.92 -8.14 -0.06
N SER A 52 36.65 -8.05 1.25
CA SER A 52 37.25 -8.91 2.27
C SER A 52 36.15 -9.61 3.08
N ARG A 53 36.19 -10.95 3.07
CA ARG A 53 35.26 -11.84 3.81
C ARG A 53 35.51 -11.71 5.31
N LEU A 54 34.50 -11.29 6.07
CA LEU A 54 34.50 -11.43 7.53
C LEU A 54 33.29 -12.26 7.97
N ARG A 55 33.59 -13.46 8.46
CA ARG A 55 32.66 -14.32 9.20
C ARG A 55 32.42 -13.67 10.57
N PHE A 56 31.17 -13.36 10.90
CA PHE A 56 30.79 -13.02 12.26
C PHE A 56 29.78 -14.04 12.80
N ARG A 57 30.17 -14.69 13.90
CA ARG A 57 29.30 -15.51 14.76
C ARG A 57 28.36 -14.60 15.57
N PRO A 58 27.16 -15.07 15.94
CA PRO A 58 26.17 -14.25 16.62
C PRO A 58 26.58 -14.00 18.07
N ARG A 59 26.50 -12.74 18.51
CA ARG A 59 26.51 -12.36 19.93
C ARG A 59 25.08 -12.10 20.39
N THR A 60 24.71 -12.81 21.43
CA THR A 60 23.50 -12.66 22.22
C THR A 60 23.44 -11.31 22.92
N SER A 61 22.25 -10.70 22.85
CA SER A 61 21.56 -9.80 23.80
C SER A 61 22.38 -8.79 24.63
N LEU A 62 22.06 -7.50 24.47
CA LEU A 62 21.39 -6.67 25.49
C LEU A 62 21.37 -5.18 25.06
N SER A 63 20.30 -4.50 25.49
CA SER A 63 20.09 -3.05 25.51
C SER A 63 19.68 -2.39 24.18
N ALA A 64 18.37 -2.42 23.92
CA ALA A 64 17.73 -1.38 23.14
C ALA A 64 17.50 -0.16 24.06
N SER A 65 18.01 1.01 23.66
CA SER A 65 17.70 2.29 24.29
C SER A 65 16.18 2.54 24.28
N PRO A 66 15.61 3.23 25.29
CA PRO A 66 14.18 3.45 25.35
C PRO A 66 13.78 4.38 24.19
N ALA A 67 12.93 3.87 23.30
CA ALA A 67 12.16 4.71 22.40
C ALA A 67 11.26 5.65 23.22
N ALA A 68 10.96 6.83 22.69
CA ALA A 68 10.14 7.86 23.34
C ALA A 68 8.99 7.23 24.14
N ALA A 69 8.92 7.56 25.44
CA ALA A 69 7.97 6.97 26.37
C ALA A 69 6.55 7.30 25.91
N HIS A 70 5.87 6.30 25.34
CA HIS A 70 4.43 6.33 25.24
C HIS A 70 3.89 6.19 26.67
N ASP A 71 2.95 7.04 27.09
CA ASP A 71 2.33 6.97 28.42
C ASP A 71 1.37 5.75 28.57
N TYR A 72 1.58 4.71 27.76
CA TYR A 72 0.81 3.48 27.75
C TYR A 72 1.68 2.25 27.47
N GLU A 73 1.25 1.11 27.98
CA GLU A 73 1.77 -0.21 27.62
C GLU A 73 0.73 -0.95 26.79
N PHE A 74 1.17 -1.55 25.68
CA PHE A 74 0.33 -2.36 24.81
C PHE A 74 0.82 -3.79 24.82
N THR A 75 -0.09 -4.73 25.04
CA THR A 75 0.20 -6.15 25.01
C THR A 75 -0.81 -6.89 24.14
N ASP A 76 -0.27 -7.73 23.26
CA ASP A 76 -1.07 -8.58 22.39
C ASP A 76 -1.07 -10.01 22.92
N THR A 77 -2.27 -10.55 23.18
CA THR A 77 -2.50 -11.93 23.57
C THR A 77 -3.46 -12.62 22.59
N ASN A 78 -3.58 -13.94 22.68
CA ASN A 78 -4.38 -14.71 21.73
C ASN A 78 -5.87 -14.34 21.83
N GLY A 79 -6.36 -13.55 20.86
CA GLY A 79 -7.74 -13.09 20.79
C GLY A 79 -8.09 -11.84 21.61
N GLU A 80 -7.14 -11.25 22.34
CA GLU A 80 -7.34 -10.05 23.18
C GLU A 80 -6.12 -9.14 23.11
N VAL A 81 -6.34 -7.83 23.06
CA VAL A 81 -5.28 -6.84 23.29
C VAL A 81 -5.56 -6.08 24.56
N GLU A 82 -4.52 -5.88 25.37
CA GLU A 82 -4.60 -5.16 26.62
C GLU A 82 -3.77 -3.89 26.53
N LEU A 83 -4.42 -2.77 26.84
CA LEU A 83 -3.86 -1.44 26.91
C LEU A 83 -3.85 -1.00 28.38
N ARG A 84 -2.67 -0.64 28.91
CA ARG A 84 -2.52 -0.04 30.23
C ARG A 84 -2.09 1.42 30.10
N LEU A 85 -2.81 2.33 30.77
CA LEU A 85 -2.50 3.77 30.79
C LEU A 85 -2.18 4.20 32.22
N ASP A 86 -1.08 4.93 32.43
CA ASP A 86 -0.75 5.51 33.73
C ASP A 86 -1.68 6.71 34.02
N ILE A 87 -2.54 6.57 35.01
CA ILE A 87 -3.47 7.61 35.48
C ILE A 87 -3.11 8.16 36.86
N GLY A 88 -2.10 7.61 37.55
CA GLY A 88 -1.70 8.05 38.90
C GLY A 88 -1.26 9.51 38.94
N LYS A 89 -0.63 9.99 37.87
CA LYS A 89 -0.23 11.42 37.74
C LYS A 89 -1.40 12.38 37.55
N LEU A 90 -2.61 11.88 37.26
CA LEU A 90 -3.78 12.68 36.90
C LEU A 90 -4.75 12.91 38.07
N GLY A 91 -4.48 12.32 39.24
CA GLY A 91 -5.33 12.46 40.43
C GLY A 91 -6.73 11.87 40.25
N ILE A 92 -6.86 10.84 39.41
CA ILE A 92 -8.13 10.18 39.12
C ILE A 92 -8.35 9.10 40.18
N GLU A 93 -9.17 9.39 41.19
CA GLU A 93 -9.43 8.47 42.30
C GLU A 93 -10.66 7.56 42.06
N SER A 94 -11.45 7.82 41.02
CA SER A 94 -12.76 7.20 40.81
C SER A 94 -13.03 6.80 39.35
N SER A 95 -13.56 5.59 39.16
CA SER A 95 -13.99 5.09 37.84
C SER A 95 -15.13 5.92 37.21
N ARG A 96 -15.86 6.71 38.01
CA ARG A 96 -16.92 7.60 37.52
C ARG A 96 -16.40 8.77 36.68
N ASP A 97 -15.11 9.08 36.84
CA ASP A 97 -14.46 10.15 36.12
C ASP A 97 -13.77 9.67 34.84
N VAL A 98 -13.83 8.36 34.53
CA VAL A 98 -13.25 7.75 33.33
C VAL A 98 -14.35 7.39 32.33
N PHE A 99 -14.11 7.71 31.07
CA PHE A 99 -15.00 7.44 29.94
C PHE A 99 -14.21 6.70 28.87
N VAL A 100 -14.53 5.42 28.67
CA VAL A 100 -13.99 4.58 27.60
C VAL A 100 -15.10 4.35 26.58
N ASP A 101 -14.90 4.86 25.38
CA ASP A 101 -15.80 4.69 24.24
C ASP A 101 -15.07 3.85 23.18
N VAL A 102 -15.66 2.71 22.84
CA VAL A 102 -15.07 1.73 21.92
C VAL A 102 -16.09 1.42 20.84
N ASP A 103 -15.67 1.62 19.60
CA ASP A 103 -16.36 1.13 18.42
C ASP A 103 -15.58 -0.04 17.82
N ASP A 104 -16.13 -0.69 16.79
CA ASP A 104 -15.50 -1.83 16.12
C ASP A 104 -14.07 -1.54 15.60
N MET A 105 -13.76 -0.27 15.33
CA MET A 105 -12.49 0.17 14.73
C MET A 105 -11.85 1.36 15.44
N SER A 106 -12.42 1.87 16.53
CA SER A 106 -11.90 3.08 17.18
C SER A 106 -11.98 2.99 18.70
N LEU A 107 -11.11 3.75 19.37
CA LEU A 107 -11.01 3.81 20.82
C LEU A 107 -10.81 5.27 21.25
N LEU A 108 -11.70 5.76 22.09
CA LEU A 108 -11.60 7.07 22.73
C LEU A 108 -11.65 6.93 24.24
N ILE A 109 -10.58 7.36 24.90
CA ILE A 109 -10.46 7.35 26.36
C ILE A 109 -10.33 8.77 26.84
N ARG A 110 -11.24 9.18 27.73
CA ARG A 110 -11.26 10.49 28.38
C ARG A 110 -11.36 10.31 29.88
N ALA A 111 -10.77 11.23 30.62
CA ALA A 111 -10.93 11.27 32.06
C ALA A 111 -11.10 12.69 32.57
N LYS A 112 -11.86 12.84 33.65
CA LYS A 112 -12.09 14.10 34.32
C LYS A 112 -11.07 14.27 35.44
N SER A 113 -10.31 15.37 35.38
CA SER A 113 -9.32 15.75 36.39
C SER A 113 -9.50 17.24 36.68
N ASP A 114 -9.60 17.62 37.95
CA ASP A 114 -9.84 19.00 38.40
C ASP A 114 -11.06 19.68 37.73
N GLY A 115 -12.14 18.91 37.54
CA GLY A 115 -13.36 19.42 36.89
C GLY A 115 -13.30 19.52 35.36
N THR A 116 -12.13 19.32 34.75
CA THR A 116 -11.92 19.41 33.29
C THR A 116 -11.83 18.02 32.67
N LEU A 117 -12.56 17.80 31.57
CA LEU A 117 -12.47 16.56 30.80
C LEU A 117 -11.23 16.61 29.88
N ARG A 118 -10.32 15.66 30.04
CA ARG A 118 -9.10 15.51 29.24
C ARG A 118 -9.16 14.23 28.42
N THR A 119 -8.64 14.28 27.19
CA THR A 119 -8.47 13.08 26.35
C THR A 119 -7.15 12.40 26.72
N LEU A 120 -7.24 11.14 27.17
CA LEU A 120 -6.07 10.32 27.48
C LEU A 120 -5.57 9.59 26.25
N MET A 121 -6.49 9.10 25.42
CA MET A 121 -6.17 8.43 24.17
C MET A 121 -7.30 8.62 23.15
N ASN A 122 -6.93 8.81 21.90
CA ASN A 122 -7.87 8.87 20.78
C ASN A 122 -7.26 8.14 19.59
N VAL A 123 -7.68 6.89 19.39
CA VAL A 123 -7.28 6.06 18.25
C VAL A 123 -8.46 5.99 17.29
N GLY A 124 -8.38 6.78 16.22
CA GLY A 124 -9.44 6.82 15.19
C GLY A 124 -9.52 5.56 14.34
N THR A 125 -8.43 4.78 14.25
CA THR A 125 -8.40 3.52 13.50
C THR A 125 -7.46 2.52 14.16
N LEU A 126 -8.06 1.45 14.68
CA LEU A 126 -7.36 0.32 15.29
C LEU A 126 -6.68 -0.54 14.22
N PHE A 127 -5.73 -1.38 14.65
CA PHE A 127 -5.01 -2.27 13.74
C PHE A 127 -5.93 -3.29 13.03
N ASP A 128 -6.95 -3.81 13.72
CA ASP A 128 -8.03 -4.60 13.13
C ASP A 128 -9.33 -4.41 13.95
N ARG A 129 -10.40 -5.09 13.56
CA ARG A 129 -11.69 -5.02 14.25
C ARG A 129 -11.63 -5.65 15.63
N VAL A 130 -12.29 -4.99 16.57
CA VAL A 130 -12.58 -5.50 17.90
C VAL A 130 -14.08 -5.73 18.06
N LYS A 131 -14.45 -6.57 19.02
CA LYS A 131 -15.82 -6.70 19.46
C LYS A 131 -16.06 -5.69 20.59
N SER A 132 -16.55 -4.52 20.22
CA SER A 132 -16.87 -3.42 21.15
C SER A 132 -17.73 -3.89 22.34
N SER A 133 -18.72 -4.75 22.12
CA SER A 133 -19.59 -5.31 23.18
C SER A 133 -18.91 -6.25 24.17
N GLU A 134 -17.74 -6.80 23.82
CA GLU A 134 -16.95 -7.70 24.67
C GLU A 134 -15.74 -6.97 25.29
N THR A 135 -15.66 -5.63 25.16
CA THR A 135 -14.60 -4.82 25.76
C THR A 135 -14.84 -4.64 27.25
N ILE A 136 -13.79 -4.84 28.04
CA ILE A 136 -13.81 -4.65 29.50
C ILE A 136 -12.72 -3.66 29.87
N TRP A 137 -13.02 -2.76 30.81
CA TRP A 137 -12.03 -1.87 31.40
C TRP A 137 -12.21 -1.77 32.90
N PHE A 138 -11.10 -1.54 33.61
CA PHE A 138 -11.07 -1.36 35.05
C PHE A 138 -9.85 -0.52 35.45
N ILE A 139 -9.87 0.00 36.68
CA ILE A 139 -8.72 0.68 37.28
C ILE A 139 -8.01 -0.33 38.17
N ASP A 140 -6.72 -0.50 37.96
CA ASP A 140 -5.81 -1.31 38.78
C ASP A 140 -4.74 -0.41 39.36
N GLU A 141 -4.83 -0.14 40.66
CA GLU A 141 -4.02 0.86 41.37
C GLU A 141 -4.06 2.23 40.65
N ASP A 142 -2.93 2.63 40.06
CA ASP A 142 -2.75 3.90 39.34
C ASP A 142 -2.85 3.73 37.81
N GLN A 143 -3.39 2.61 37.33
CA GLN A 143 -3.48 2.30 35.90
C GLN A 143 -4.91 2.06 35.44
N LEU A 144 -5.26 2.64 34.28
CA LEU A 144 -6.46 2.25 33.55
C LEU A 144 -6.11 1.10 32.61
N VAL A 145 -6.74 -0.06 32.84
CA VAL A 145 -6.58 -1.26 32.00
C VAL A 145 -7.79 -1.37 31.09
N VAL A 146 -7.57 -1.44 29.77
CA VAL A 146 -8.59 -1.67 28.75
C VAL A 146 -8.24 -2.94 27.99
N ASN A 147 -9.10 -3.95 28.07
CA ASN A 147 -8.98 -5.19 27.33
C ASN A 147 -10.00 -5.21 26.18
N LEU A 148 -9.49 -5.22 24.95
CA LEU A 148 -10.28 -5.26 23.73
C LEU A 148 -10.26 -6.68 23.16
N LYS A 149 -11.45 -7.24 22.93
CA LYS A 149 -11.57 -8.56 22.29
C LYS A 149 -11.40 -8.44 20.77
N LYS A 150 -10.44 -9.15 20.20
CA LYS A 150 -10.24 -9.16 18.74
C LYS A 150 -11.35 -9.92 18.02
N VAL A 151 -11.71 -9.46 16.83
CA VAL A 151 -12.50 -10.26 15.89
C VAL A 151 -11.64 -11.36 15.26
N GLU A 152 -10.43 -11.01 14.83
CA GLU A 152 -9.44 -11.97 14.32
C GLU A 152 -8.44 -12.34 15.43
N GLN A 153 -8.49 -13.59 15.88
CA GLN A 153 -7.70 -14.02 17.04
C GLN A 153 -6.25 -14.33 16.67
N GLU A 154 -6.01 -14.79 15.43
CA GLU A 154 -4.68 -15.21 14.98
C GLU A 154 -3.81 -14.06 14.48
N LEU A 155 -4.44 -12.92 14.13
CA LEU A 155 -3.72 -11.74 13.65
C LEU A 155 -2.99 -11.07 14.80
N LYS A 156 -1.66 -11.01 14.71
CA LYS A 156 -0.83 -10.29 15.68
C LYS A 156 -0.89 -8.80 15.43
N TRP A 157 -1.13 -8.06 16.50
CA TRP A 157 -1.17 -6.60 16.48
C TRP A 157 0.19 -6.10 16.95
N PRO A 158 0.90 -5.34 16.10
CA PRO A 158 2.19 -4.75 16.48
C PRO A 158 2.03 -3.58 17.45
N ASP A 159 0.89 -2.87 17.40
CA ASP A 159 0.51 -1.79 18.30
C ASP A 159 -1.02 -1.59 18.31
N ILE A 160 -1.52 -0.66 19.14
CA ILE A 160 -2.93 -0.28 19.23
C ILE A 160 -3.41 0.54 18.03
N ASP A 161 -2.52 1.36 17.46
CA ASP A 161 -2.84 2.32 16.39
C ASP A 161 -2.28 1.91 15.02
N GLU A 162 -2.63 2.70 14.00
CA GLU A 162 -2.08 2.60 12.65
C GLU A 162 -0.88 3.56 12.44
N SER A 163 0.00 3.72 13.43
CA SER A 163 1.25 4.46 13.23
C SER A 163 2.14 3.79 12.17
N TRP A 164 3.04 4.56 11.55
CA TRP A 164 3.98 4.02 10.57
C TRP A 164 4.73 2.77 11.05
N LYS A 165 5.22 2.79 12.31
CA LYS A 165 5.93 1.66 12.92
C LYS A 165 5.03 0.44 13.09
N SER A 166 3.81 0.65 13.58
CA SER A 166 2.79 -0.40 13.73
C SER A 166 2.45 -1.01 12.37
N LEU A 167 2.07 -0.18 11.39
CA LEU A 167 1.70 -0.64 10.05
C LEU A 167 2.81 -1.43 9.37
N THR A 168 4.04 -0.91 9.37
CA THR A 168 5.17 -1.58 8.72
C THR A 168 5.53 -2.92 9.35
N ALA A 169 5.42 -3.03 10.68
CA ALA A 169 5.65 -4.28 11.39
C ALA A 169 4.53 -5.32 11.12
N GLY A 170 3.26 -4.89 11.06
CA GLY A 170 2.12 -5.80 10.96
C GLY A 170 1.72 -6.20 9.55
N ILE A 171 1.81 -5.29 8.57
CA ILE A 171 1.32 -5.53 7.20
C ILE A 171 2.04 -6.69 6.50
N THR A 172 3.29 -6.97 6.86
CA THR A 172 4.08 -8.07 6.28
C THR A 172 3.45 -9.44 6.52
N GLN A 173 2.75 -9.62 7.64
CA GLN A 173 2.00 -10.84 7.96
C GLN A 173 0.78 -10.99 7.05
N LEU A 174 0.13 -9.89 6.70
CA LEU A 174 -1.05 -9.84 5.83
C LEU A 174 -0.69 -10.04 4.36
N LEU A 175 0.42 -9.48 3.91
CA LEU A 175 0.90 -9.62 2.52
C LEU A 175 1.44 -11.04 2.24
N THR A 176 1.85 -11.79 3.27
CA THR A 176 2.37 -13.17 3.15
C THR A 176 3.52 -13.34 2.14
N GLY A 177 4.31 -12.28 1.93
CA GLY A 177 5.43 -12.28 0.97
C GLY A 177 5.06 -11.89 -0.45
N ILE A 178 3.78 -11.64 -0.76
CA ILE A 178 3.35 -11.12 -2.06
C ILE A 178 3.89 -9.70 -2.25
N SER A 179 4.41 -9.43 -3.45
CA SER A 179 4.99 -8.15 -3.84
C SER A 179 3.93 -7.06 -4.01
N VAL A 180 4.34 -5.80 -3.93
CA VAL A 180 3.48 -4.63 -4.10
C VAL A 180 3.90 -3.88 -5.36
N HIS A 181 2.96 -3.45 -6.19
CA HIS A 181 3.18 -2.64 -7.38
C HIS A 181 2.54 -1.27 -7.17
N ILE A 182 3.34 -0.21 -7.30
CA ILE A 182 2.89 1.17 -7.26
C ILE A 182 2.73 1.65 -8.69
N VAL A 183 1.48 1.98 -9.06
CA VAL A 183 1.09 2.44 -10.39
C VAL A 183 0.45 3.83 -10.30
N GLY A 184 0.49 4.60 -11.38
CA GLY A 184 -0.08 5.93 -11.41
C GLY A 184 0.50 6.78 -12.53
N ASP A 185 0.00 8.00 -12.69
CA ASP A 185 0.40 8.86 -13.82
C ASP A 185 1.82 9.44 -13.72
N SER A 186 2.43 9.45 -12.53
CA SER A 186 3.77 10.03 -12.31
C SER A 186 4.78 8.97 -11.88
N THR A 187 5.82 8.79 -12.69
CA THR A 187 6.95 7.92 -12.38
C THR A 187 7.63 8.34 -11.07
N ASP A 188 7.91 9.63 -10.88
CA ASP A 188 8.62 10.14 -9.70
C ASP A 188 7.87 9.86 -8.40
N ILE A 189 6.54 10.04 -8.41
CA ILE A 189 5.68 9.73 -7.25
C ILE A 189 5.72 8.23 -6.97
N ASN A 190 5.54 7.40 -8.01
CA ASN A 190 5.54 5.94 -7.86
C ASN A 190 6.87 5.46 -7.25
N GLU A 191 8.00 5.98 -7.72
CA GLU A 191 9.33 5.63 -7.23
C GLU A 191 9.56 6.04 -5.78
N ALA A 192 9.26 7.29 -5.43
CA ALA A 192 9.45 7.80 -4.07
C ALA A 192 8.64 6.98 -3.05
N VAL A 193 7.36 6.73 -3.35
CA VAL A 193 6.47 5.98 -2.47
C VAL A 193 6.86 4.51 -2.41
N ALA A 194 7.24 3.88 -3.52
CA ALA A 194 7.69 2.49 -3.52
C ALA A 194 8.94 2.28 -2.67
N LYS A 195 9.92 3.20 -2.77
CA LYS A 195 11.16 3.17 -1.97
C LYS A 195 10.85 3.28 -0.47
N GLU A 196 10.00 4.23 -0.07
CA GLU A 196 9.61 4.40 1.34
C GLU A 196 8.84 3.19 1.89
N ILE A 197 7.90 2.63 1.10
CA ILE A 197 7.17 1.42 1.49
C ILE A 197 8.15 0.24 1.65
N ALA A 198 9.04 0.03 0.68
CA ALA A 198 10.00 -1.07 0.69
C ALA A 198 10.92 -1.02 1.91
N GLU A 199 11.47 0.16 2.21
CA GLU A 199 12.30 0.37 3.39
C GLU A 199 11.51 0.10 4.67
N GLY A 200 10.28 0.61 4.75
CA GLY A 200 9.41 0.42 5.91
C GLY A 200 9.10 -1.06 6.19
N ILE A 201 8.65 -1.81 5.19
CA ILE A 201 8.21 -3.21 5.36
C ILE A 201 9.34 -4.24 5.21
N GLY A 202 10.57 -3.79 4.92
CA GLY A 202 11.73 -4.67 4.71
C GLY A 202 11.68 -5.48 3.41
N TYR A 203 11.05 -4.94 2.36
CA TYR A 203 11.01 -5.53 1.02
C TYR A 203 12.08 -4.90 0.14
N LEU A 204 12.37 -5.51 -1.02
CA LEU A 204 13.31 -4.97 -2.00
C LEU A 204 12.62 -3.88 -2.85
N PRO A 205 13.10 -2.62 -2.86
CA PRO A 205 12.61 -1.62 -3.81
C PRO A 205 13.11 -1.95 -5.21
N VAL A 206 12.21 -1.87 -6.20
CA VAL A 206 12.53 -2.08 -7.61
C VAL A 206 11.88 -0.97 -8.44
N CYS A 207 12.66 -0.25 -9.24
CA CYS A 207 12.15 0.78 -10.14
C CYS A 207 12.30 0.31 -11.59
N THR A 208 11.19 0.18 -12.33
CA THR A 208 11.24 -0.30 -13.72
C THR A 208 11.97 0.69 -14.63
N SER A 209 11.89 1.99 -14.35
CA SER A 209 12.70 3.05 -14.97
C SER A 209 14.19 2.74 -14.88
N GLU A 210 14.74 2.56 -13.67
CA GLU A 210 16.15 2.27 -13.43
C GLU A 210 16.60 0.97 -14.15
N LEU A 211 15.75 -0.07 -14.15
CA LEU A 211 16.01 -1.32 -14.87
C LEU A 211 16.08 -1.12 -16.39
N LEU A 212 15.14 -0.36 -16.97
CA LEU A 212 15.11 -0.08 -18.39
C LEU A 212 16.30 0.80 -18.83
N GLU A 213 16.62 1.84 -18.06
CA GLU A 213 17.73 2.74 -18.38
C GLU A 213 19.08 2.04 -18.25
N SER A 214 19.25 1.17 -17.25
CA SER A 214 20.46 0.38 -17.09
C SER A 214 20.64 -0.66 -18.22
N ALA A 215 19.55 -1.30 -18.66
CA ALA A 215 19.57 -2.28 -19.74
C ALA A 215 19.82 -1.65 -21.12
N THR A 216 19.25 -0.48 -21.39
CA THR A 216 19.30 0.18 -22.71
C THR A 216 20.41 1.24 -22.84
N GLN A 217 21.00 1.67 -21.71
CA GLN A 217 21.94 2.79 -21.63
C GLN A 217 21.37 4.12 -22.18
N LYS A 218 20.04 4.25 -22.25
CA LYS A 218 19.32 5.45 -22.67
C LYS A 218 18.30 5.82 -21.61
N SER A 219 18.06 7.12 -21.41
CA SER A 219 16.96 7.56 -20.53
C SER A 219 15.61 7.18 -21.15
N VAL A 220 14.61 6.87 -20.31
CA VAL A 220 13.24 6.56 -20.77
C VAL A 220 12.66 7.66 -21.66
N ASP A 221 12.87 8.93 -21.30
CA ASP A 221 12.37 10.08 -22.08
C ASP A 221 12.94 10.15 -23.50
N THR A 222 14.25 9.95 -23.61
CA THR A 222 14.93 9.94 -24.91
C THR A 222 14.45 8.76 -25.76
N TRP A 223 14.25 7.60 -25.14
CA TRP A 223 13.74 6.41 -25.83
C TRP A 223 12.31 6.62 -26.33
N ALA A 224 11.43 7.13 -25.49
CA ALA A 224 10.05 7.47 -25.86
C ALA A 224 10.00 8.49 -27.01
N ALA A 225 10.90 9.47 -27.03
CA ALA A 225 10.99 10.47 -28.09
C ALA A 225 11.50 9.90 -29.43
N SER A 226 12.38 8.89 -29.40
CA SER A 226 12.98 8.32 -30.62
C SER A 226 12.20 7.13 -31.19
N GLU A 227 11.70 6.23 -30.34
CA GLU A 227 11.12 4.94 -30.73
C GLU A 227 9.62 4.85 -30.37
N GLY A 228 9.10 5.84 -29.63
CA GLY A 228 7.69 5.93 -29.27
C GLY A 228 7.37 5.35 -27.90
N VAL A 229 6.30 5.87 -27.29
CA VAL A 229 5.84 5.47 -25.95
C VAL A 229 5.40 4.01 -25.87
N ASP A 230 4.89 3.45 -26.97
CA ASP A 230 4.45 2.05 -27.00
C ASP A 230 5.64 1.09 -26.95
N SER A 231 6.77 1.43 -27.59
CA SER A 231 8.00 0.63 -27.50
C SER A 231 8.53 0.57 -26.06
N VAL A 232 8.42 1.67 -25.31
CA VAL A 232 8.80 1.73 -23.89
C VAL A 232 7.86 0.87 -23.05
N ALA A 233 6.55 0.97 -23.27
CA ALA A 233 5.55 0.20 -22.54
C ALA A 233 5.71 -1.32 -22.77
N GLU A 234 6.05 -1.75 -23.99
CA GLU A 234 6.36 -3.15 -24.30
C GLU A 234 7.59 -3.64 -23.54
N ALA A 235 8.65 -2.84 -23.52
CA ALA A 235 9.87 -3.19 -22.78
C ALA A 235 9.63 -3.26 -21.26
N GLU A 236 8.85 -2.32 -20.71
CA GLU A 236 8.45 -2.40 -19.30
C GLU A 236 7.63 -3.66 -19.02
N CYS A 237 6.74 -4.08 -19.94
CA CYS A 237 5.99 -5.31 -19.77
C CYS A 237 6.89 -6.55 -19.66
N VAL A 238 7.99 -6.61 -20.42
CA VAL A 238 8.98 -7.69 -20.32
C VAL A 238 9.70 -7.66 -18.96
N VAL A 239 9.99 -6.46 -18.43
CA VAL A 239 10.55 -6.32 -17.08
C VAL A 239 9.54 -6.84 -16.04
N LEU A 240 8.26 -6.46 -16.15
CA LEU A 240 7.20 -6.92 -15.25
C LEU A 240 6.98 -8.42 -15.32
N GLU A 241 7.10 -9.03 -16.50
CA GLU A 241 7.08 -10.49 -16.66
C GLU A 241 8.18 -11.15 -15.84
N SER A 242 9.42 -10.67 -15.95
CA SER A 242 10.54 -11.18 -15.16
C SER A 242 10.30 -11.01 -13.66
N LEU A 243 9.80 -9.84 -13.25
CA LEU A 243 9.51 -9.52 -11.86
C LEU A 243 8.32 -10.30 -11.28
N SER A 244 7.41 -10.84 -12.10
CA SER A 244 6.22 -11.57 -11.63
C SER A 244 6.53 -12.82 -10.80
N SER A 245 7.75 -13.37 -10.95
CA SER A 245 8.26 -14.51 -10.17
C SER A 245 8.95 -14.11 -8.85
N HIS A 246 9.20 -12.81 -8.65
CA HIS A 246 9.89 -12.30 -7.47
C HIS A 246 8.89 -12.06 -6.33
N VAL A 247 9.30 -12.44 -5.12
CA VAL A 247 8.54 -12.23 -3.89
C VAL A 247 9.21 -11.15 -3.05
N ARG A 248 8.41 -10.49 -2.19
CA ARG A 248 8.90 -9.45 -1.27
C ARG A 248 9.59 -8.29 -1.97
N THR A 249 9.03 -7.84 -3.09
CA THR A 249 9.45 -6.61 -3.78
C THR A 249 8.38 -5.52 -3.67
N VAL A 250 8.80 -4.26 -3.77
CA VAL A 250 7.91 -3.13 -4.04
C VAL A 250 8.36 -2.50 -5.35
N VAL A 251 7.53 -2.65 -6.38
CA VAL A 251 7.84 -2.28 -7.75
C VAL A 251 7.19 -0.94 -8.07
N ALA A 252 7.98 0.08 -8.40
CA ALA A 252 7.50 1.32 -9.00
C ALA A 252 7.45 1.16 -10.53
N THR A 253 6.27 1.37 -11.12
CA THR A 253 6.11 1.38 -12.57
C THR A 253 6.32 2.78 -13.15
N LEU A 254 6.65 2.84 -14.43
CA LEU A 254 6.58 4.07 -15.21
C LEU A 254 5.16 4.63 -15.18
N GLY A 255 5.08 5.96 -15.13
CA GLY A 255 3.84 6.68 -15.14
C GLY A 255 3.36 7.09 -16.53
N GLY A 256 2.08 7.45 -16.59
CA GLY A 256 1.46 8.07 -17.75
C GLY A 256 1.48 7.17 -18.98
N LYS A 257 1.54 7.78 -20.17
CA LYS A 257 1.32 7.06 -21.44
C LYS A 257 2.42 6.08 -21.81
N GLN A 258 3.64 6.24 -21.31
CA GLN A 258 4.75 5.31 -21.58
C GLN A 258 4.77 4.09 -20.65
N GLY A 259 4.00 4.11 -19.55
CA GLY A 259 3.97 2.99 -18.62
C GLY A 259 3.04 1.87 -19.08
N ALA A 260 3.48 0.62 -18.90
CA ALA A 260 2.70 -0.59 -19.16
C ALA A 260 1.40 -0.61 -18.35
N ALA A 261 1.41 -0.12 -17.11
CA ALA A 261 0.22 -0.04 -16.25
C ALA A 261 -0.90 0.84 -16.84
N SER A 262 -0.59 1.76 -17.76
CA SER A 262 -1.59 2.58 -18.47
C SER A 262 -2.30 1.83 -19.61
N ARG A 263 -1.89 0.60 -19.94
CA ARG A 263 -2.41 -0.21 -21.05
C ARG A 263 -3.23 -1.38 -20.53
N PHE A 264 -4.46 -1.56 -21.02
CA PHE A 264 -5.38 -2.59 -20.50
C PHE A 264 -4.86 -4.02 -20.71
N ASP A 265 -4.13 -4.28 -21.78
CA ASP A 265 -3.61 -5.57 -22.21
C ASP A 265 -2.30 -5.98 -21.52
N LYS A 266 -1.72 -5.13 -20.67
CA LYS A 266 -0.41 -5.36 -20.00
C LYS A 266 -0.51 -5.67 -18.51
N TRP A 267 -1.71 -5.97 -18.01
CA TRP A 267 -1.96 -6.14 -16.56
C TRP A 267 -1.69 -7.53 -16.00
N GLN A 268 -1.52 -8.55 -16.87
CA GLN A 268 -1.37 -9.93 -16.42
C GLN A 268 -0.25 -10.09 -15.38
N TYR A 269 0.90 -9.45 -15.58
CA TYR A 269 2.02 -9.54 -14.64
C TYR A 269 1.86 -8.62 -13.42
N LEU A 270 1.10 -7.51 -13.52
CA LEU A 270 0.82 -6.65 -12.36
C LEU A 270 -0.06 -7.36 -11.33
N HIS A 271 -0.96 -8.24 -11.78
CA HIS A 271 -1.81 -9.04 -10.90
C HIS A 271 -1.04 -10.07 -10.05
N SER A 272 0.25 -10.32 -10.35
CA SER A 272 1.14 -11.14 -9.51
C SER A 272 1.36 -10.54 -8.11
N GLY A 273 1.19 -9.22 -7.95
CA GLY A 273 1.32 -8.53 -6.68
C GLY A 273 0.05 -7.77 -6.29
N PHE A 274 0.08 -7.14 -5.11
CA PHE A 274 -0.90 -6.14 -4.73
C PHE A 274 -0.63 -4.84 -5.48
N THR A 275 -1.63 -4.28 -6.12
CA THR A 275 -1.51 -3.08 -6.96
C THR A 275 -2.13 -1.87 -6.26
N VAL A 276 -1.34 -0.82 -6.08
CA VAL A 276 -1.75 0.44 -5.47
C VAL A 276 -1.71 1.53 -6.53
N TRP A 277 -2.86 2.09 -6.87
CA TRP A 277 -2.95 3.22 -7.79
C TRP A 277 -2.86 4.55 -7.04
N LEU A 278 -1.77 5.28 -7.28
CA LEU A 278 -1.60 6.66 -6.84
C LEU A 278 -2.20 7.62 -7.86
N SER A 279 -3.18 8.40 -7.43
CA SER A 279 -3.89 9.36 -8.27
C SER A 279 -3.97 10.71 -7.58
N VAL A 280 -3.43 11.75 -8.20
CA VAL A 280 -3.62 13.12 -7.73
C VAL A 280 -5.08 13.51 -7.97
N SER A 281 -5.74 13.97 -6.91
CA SER A 281 -7.13 14.38 -6.86
C SER A 281 -7.24 15.90 -6.85
N GLU A 282 -8.30 16.41 -7.48
CA GLU A 282 -8.66 17.82 -7.40
C GLU A 282 -9.65 18.11 -6.25
N ALA A 283 -10.02 17.08 -5.49
CA ALA A 283 -10.96 17.22 -4.38
C ALA A 283 -10.36 18.04 -3.22
N GLY A 284 -11.18 18.90 -2.63
CA GLY A 284 -10.80 19.71 -1.47
C GLY A 284 -10.94 19.00 -0.11
N ASP A 285 -11.56 17.81 -0.08
CA ASP A 285 -11.86 17.06 1.14
C ASP A 285 -11.89 15.54 0.92
N GLU A 286 -11.80 14.77 2.02
CA GLU A 286 -11.75 13.30 1.99
C GLU A 286 -12.97 12.64 1.37
N ALA A 287 -14.17 13.15 1.68
CA ALA A 287 -15.40 12.53 1.23
C ALA A 287 -15.53 12.67 -0.28
N SER A 288 -15.20 13.85 -0.80
CA SER A 288 -15.11 14.12 -2.23
C SER A 288 -14.04 13.27 -2.92
N ALA A 289 -12.85 13.13 -2.31
CA ALA A 289 -11.77 12.28 -2.84
C ALA A 289 -12.17 10.80 -2.89
N LYS A 290 -12.87 10.31 -1.86
CA LYS A 290 -13.38 8.93 -1.79
C LYS A 290 -14.43 8.66 -2.86
N GLU A 291 -15.32 9.62 -3.09
CA GLU A 291 -16.31 9.51 -4.15
C GLU A 291 -15.67 9.59 -5.55
N GLU A 292 -14.64 10.41 -5.72
CA GLU A 292 -13.85 10.45 -6.95
C GLU A 292 -13.12 9.11 -7.21
N ALA A 293 -12.55 8.48 -6.17
CA ALA A 293 -11.94 7.17 -6.28
C ALA A 293 -12.96 6.11 -6.72
N ARG A 294 -14.15 6.09 -6.11
CA ARG A 294 -15.25 5.17 -6.50
C ARG A 294 -15.67 5.36 -7.95
N ARG A 295 -15.83 6.61 -8.39
CA ARG A 295 -16.17 6.94 -9.79
C ARG A 295 -15.07 6.53 -10.77
N SER A 296 -13.81 6.73 -10.39
CA SER A 296 -12.64 6.39 -11.22
C SER A 296 -12.55 4.89 -11.48
N VAL A 297 -12.81 4.09 -10.44
CA VAL A 297 -12.87 2.63 -10.56
C VAL A 297 -14.06 2.19 -11.39
N SER A 298 -15.26 2.74 -11.14
CA SER A 298 -16.49 2.29 -11.81
C SER A 298 -16.57 2.64 -13.29
N THR A 299 -15.93 3.74 -13.69
CA THR A 299 -15.96 4.20 -15.08
C THR A 299 -15.07 3.32 -15.98
N VAL A 300 -14.12 2.55 -15.41
CA VAL A 300 -13.14 1.69 -16.12
C VAL A 300 -12.52 2.36 -17.35
N SER A 301 -12.41 3.70 -17.34
CA SER A 301 -11.93 4.47 -18.50
C SER A 301 -10.41 4.46 -18.60
N VAL A 302 -9.73 4.09 -17.52
CA VAL A 302 -8.27 4.06 -17.41
C VAL A 302 -7.85 2.69 -16.90
N ALA A 303 -6.77 2.15 -17.45
CA ALA A 303 -6.29 0.82 -17.11
C ALA A 303 -5.97 0.66 -15.61
N TYR A 304 -5.56 1.74 -14.93
CA TYR A 304 -5.34 1.78 -13.48
C TYR A 304 -6.56 1.41 -12.63
N ALA A 305 -7.78 1.46 -13.18
CA ALA A 305 -8.98 0.99 -12.49
C ALA A 305 -8.93 -0.53 -12.15
N LYS A 306 -8.01 -1.28 -12.76
CA LYS A 306 -7.71 -2.68 -12.42
C LYS A 306 -6.89 -2.85 -11.13
N ALA A 307 -6.40 -1.77 -10.52
CA ALA A 307 -5.65 -1.83 -9.27
C ALA A 307 -6.50 -2.37 -8.12
N ASP A 308 -5.86 -3.05 -7.17
CA ASP A 308 -6.55 -3.63 -6.01
C ASP A 308 -7.01 -2.52 -5.04
N VAL A 309 -6.22 -1.44 -4.92
CA VAL A 309 -6.57 -0.24 -4.14
C VAL A 309 -6.19 1.04 -4.87
N VAL A 310 -6.92 2.12 -4.54
CA VAL A 310 -6.65 3.47 -5.03
C VAL A 310 -6.39 4.40 -3.85
N VAL A 311 -5.33 5.20 -3.95
CA VAL A 311 -4.96 6.23 -2.98
C VAL A 311 -4.98 7.58 -3.68
N LYS A 312 -5.84 8.47 -3.20
CA LYS A 312 -6.00 9.84 -3.74
C LYS A 312 -5.11 10.83 -2.99
N LEU A 313 -4.37 11.64 -3.74
CA LEU A 313 -3.43 12.64 -3.22
C LEU A 313 -3.98 14.05 -3.48
N GLY A 314 -4.08 14.91 -2.47
CA GLY A 314 -4.48 16.32 -2.65
C GLY A 314 -3.40 17.22 -3.27
N GLY A 315 -2.39 16.62 -3.91
CA GLY A 315 -1.15 17.26 -4.36
C GLY A 315 0.06 16.35 -4.11
N TRP A 316 1.22 16.74 -4.62
CA TRP A 316 2.47 16.02 -4.39
C TRP A 316 3.58 16.95 -3.90
N ASP A 317 4.20 16.54 -2.80
CA ASP A 317 5.45 17.08 -2.28
C ASP A 317 6.27 15.90 -1.73
N PRO A 318 7.56 15.76 -2.11
CA PRO A 318 8.42 14.70 -1.58
C PRO A 318 8.48 14.65 -0.05
N GLU A 319 8.27 15.75 0.66
CA GLU A 319 8.24 15.76 2.14
C GLU A 319 7.09 14.90 2.71
N TYR A 320 6.02 14.71 1.95
CA TYR A 320 4.87 13.89 2.34
C TYR A 320 4.97 12.42 1.89
N THR A 321 6.10 11.98 1.32
CA THR A 321 6.28 10.60 0.84
C THR A 321 5.88 9.56 1.88
N ARG A 322 6.30 9.75 3.14
CA ARG A 322 5.94 8.84 4.25
C ARG A 322 4.44 8.82 4.54
N ALA A 323 3.77 9.96 4.51
CA ALA A 323 2.33 10.03 4.74
C ALA A 323 1.56 9.28 3.62
N VAL A 324 1.99 9.45 2.37
CA VAL A 324 1.43 8.73 1.23
C VAL A 324 1.68 7.24 1.33
N ALA A 325 2.92 6.83 1.64
CA ALA A 325 3.29 5.45 1.88
C ALA A 325 2.45 4.82 3.01
N GLN A 326 2.24 5.54 4.11
CA GLN A 326 1.39 5.11 5.21
C GLN A 326 -0.05 4.89 4.73
N GLY A 327 -0.61 5.83 3.97
CA GLY A 327 -1.94 5.67 3.36
C GLY A 327 -2.06 4.46 2.44
N CYS A 328 -1.00 4.11 1.70
CA CYS A 328 -0.94 2.89 0.90
C CYS A 328 -0.99 1.64 1.79
N LEU A 329 -0.23 1.61 2.88
CA LEU A 329 -0.24 0.49 3.82
C LEU A 329 -1.60 0.32 4.50
N VAL A 330 -2.26 1.42 4.89
CA VAL A 330 -3.63 1.39 5.43
C VAL A 330 -4.60 0.80 4.40
N ALA A 331 -4.53 1.24 3.14
CA ALA A 331 -5.39 0.73 2.08
C ALA A 331 -5.18 -0.79 1.85
N LEU A 332 -3.92 -1.23 1.78
CA LEU A 332 -3.57 -2.64 1.64
C LEU A 332 -4.02 -3.48 2.84
N LYS A 333 -3.90 -2.94 4.05
CA LYS A 333 -4.41 -3.58 5.27
C LYS A 333 -5.92 -3.80 5.17
N GLN A 334 -6.67 -2.74 4.85
CA GLN A 334 -8.12 -2.82 4.73
C GLN A 334 -8.56 -3.83 3.65
N LEU A 335 -7.88 -3.86 2.51
CA LEU A 335 -8.12 -4.84 1.44
C LEU A 335 -7.89 -6.28 1.92
N THR A 336 -6.76 -6.55 2.56
CA THR A 336 -6.38 -7.90 2.99
C THR A 336 -7.24 -8.42 4.14
N LEU A 337 -7.71 -7.53 5.03
CA LEU A 337 -8.69 -7.86 6.06
C LEU A 337 -10.07 -8.16 5.46
N ALA A 338 -10.45 -7.47 4.36
CA ALA A 338 -11.71 -7.69 3.66
C ALA A 338 -11.76 -9.01 2.86
N ASP A 339 -10.68 -9.39 2.17
CA ASP A 339 -10.52 -10.72 1.55
C ASP A 339 -9.24 -11.41 2.03
N LYS A 340 -9.36 -12.17 3.11
CA LYS A 340 -8.26 -12.94 3.72
C LYS A 340 -7.65 -14.00 2.78
N LYS A 341 -8.37 -14.41 1.74
CA LYS A 341 -7.88 -15.40 0.76
C LYS A 341 -7.11 -14.74 -0.38
N LEU A 342 -7.13 -13.41 -0.49
CA LEU A 342 -6.59 -12.68 -1.63
C LEU A 342 -5.09 -12.92 -1.84
N ALA A 343 -4.30 -12.87 -0.76
CA ALA A 343 -2.86 -13.13 -0.85
C ALA A 343 -2.57 -14.57 -1.32
N GLY A 344 -3.35 -15.55 -0.83
CA GLY A 344 -3.28 -16.94 -1.28
C GLY A 344 -3.69 -17.13 -2.74
N LYS A 345 -4.72 -16.41 -3.22
CA LYS A 345 -5.12 -16.39 -4.63
C LYS A 345 -4.01 -15.80 -5.51
N LYS A 346 -3.40 -14.68 -5.12
CA LYS A 346 -2.25 -14.08 -5.85
C LYS A 346 -1.07 -15.04 -5.90
N SER A 347 -0.75 -15.73 -4.79
CA SER A 347 0.27 -16.79 -4.76
C SER A 347 -0.04 -17.94 -5.73
N LEU A 348 -1.30 -18.36 -5.83
CA LEU A 348 -1.72 -19.37 -6.82
C LEU A 348 -1.54 -18.85 -8.26
N TYR A 349 -1.95 -17.61 -8.53
CA TYR A 349 -1.81 -16.99 -9.84
C TYR A 349 -0.35 -16.90 -10.30
N ILE A 350 0.57 -16.52 -9.41
CA ILE A 350 2.02 -16.55 -9.66
C ILE A 350 2.48 -17.96 -10.03
N ARG A 351 2.09 -18.98 -9.25
CA ARG A 351 2.50 -20.38 -9.47
C ARG A 351 2.00 -20.96 -10.79
N LEU A 352 0.90 -20.43 -11.32
CA LEU A 352 0.35 -20.81 -12.63
C LEU A 352 0.93 -19.97 -13.78
N GLY A 353 1.86 -19.06 -13.51
CA GLY A 353 2.58 -18.30 -14.53
C GLY A 353 1.87 -17.03 -15.00
N CYS A 354 1.00 -16.43 -14.19
CA CYS A 354 0.31 -15.17 -14.50
C CYS A 354 -0.41 -15.17 -15.86
N ARG A 355 -1.23 -16.19 -16.14
CA ARG A 355 -1.81 -16.48 -17.46
C ARG A 355 -2.82 -15.45 -17.99
N GLY A 356 -3.08 -14.37 -17.26
CA GLY A 356 -4.08 -13.35 -17.65
C GLY A 356 -5.55 -13.66 -17.28
N ASP A 357 -5.82 -14.76 -16.57
CA ASP A 357 -7.15 -15.16 -16.05
C ASP A 357 -7.53 -14.52 -14.70
N TRP A 358 -6.71 -13.59 -14.19
CA TRP A 358 -7.05 -12.87 -12.97
C TRP A 358 -8.33 -12.03 -13.14
N PRO A 359 -9.25 -11.97 -12.17
CA PRO A 359 -9.20 -12.56 -10.83
C PRO A 359 -9.77 -13.99 -10.70
N ASN A 360 -10.37 -14.53 -11.77
CA ASN A 360 -11.03 -15.83 -11.78
C ASN A 360 -10.08 -16.88 -12.36
N ILE A 361 -9.18 -17.39 -11.51
CA ILE A 361 -8.15 -18.36 -11.91
C ILE A 361 -8.81 -19.65 -12.42
N GLU A 362 -8.58 -19.97 -13.68
CA GLU A 362 -9.13 -21.15 -14.35
C GLU A 362 -8.33 -22.41 -14.01
N PRO A 363 -8.86 -23.63 -14.22
CA PRO A 363 -8.15 -24.86 -13.95
C PRO A 363 -6.81 -25.00 -14.72
N PRO A 364 -5.88 -25.84 -14.24
CA PRO A 364 -4.70 -26.23 -15.00
C PRO A 364 -5.09 -26.85 -16.35
N GLY A 365 -4.42 -26.45 -17.43
CA GLY A 365 -4.73 -26.92 -18.80
C GLY A 365 -5.70 -26.02 -19.58
N TRP A 366 -6.32 -25.01 -18.95
CA TRP A 366 -7.04 -23.96 -19.66
C TRP A 366 -6.05 -22.99 -20.32
N ASP A 367 -6.28 -22.70 -21.61
CA ASP A 367 -5.51 -21.76 -22.41
C ASP A 367 -6.32 -20.47 -22.65
N PRO A 368 -5.83 -19.30 -22.19
CA PRO A 368 -6.51 -18.01 -22.37
C PRO A 368 -6.66 -17.57 -23.83
N GLN A 369 -5.88 -18.14 -24.75
CA GLN A 369 -5.93 -17.82 -26.17
C GLN A 369 -6.80 -18.81 -26.98
N SER A 370 -7.33 -19.84 -26.31
CA SER A 370 -8.15 -20.89 -26.90
C SER A 370 -9.64 -20.56 -26.74
N ASP A 371 -10.38 -20.52 -27.85
CA ASP A 371 -11.86 -20.48 -27.85
C ASP A 371 -12.51 -21.81 -27.40
N ALA A 372 -11.71 -22.85 -27.10
CA ALA A 372 -12.23 -24.15 -26.67
C ALA A 372 -12.55 -24.16 -25.16
N PRO A 373 -13.70 -24.72 -24.74
CA PRO A 373 -14.05 -24.83 -23.33
C PRO A 373 -13.07 -25.73 -22.57
N PRO A 374 -12.86 -25.48 -21.26
CA PRO A 374 -11.92 -26.24 -20.44
C PRO A 374 -12.23 -27.73 -20.53
N THR A 375 -11.24 -28.51 -20.95
CA THR A 375 -11.31 -29.97 -20.92
C THR A 375 -11.06 -30.40 -19.47
N ASN A 376 -12.11 -30.84 -18.79
CA ASN A 376 -11.96 -31.52 -17.51
C ASN A 376 -11.12 -32.80 -17.75
N ILE A 377 -9.91 -32.83 -17.19
CA ILE A 377 -9.12 -34.05 -17.00
C ILE A 377 -9.23 -34.47 -15.54
#